data_AF-A0A1M5S0M8-F1
#
_entry.id   AF-A0A1M5S0M8-F1
#
_cell.length_a   1.000
_cell.length_b   1.000
_cell.length_c   1.000
_cell.angle_alpha   90.00
_cell.angle_beta   90.00
_cell.angle_gamma   90.00
#
_symmetry.space_group_name_H-M   'P 1'
#
loop_
_entity.id
_entity.type
_entity.pdbx_description
1 polymer ?
#
loop_
_entity_poly.entity_id
_entity_poly.type
_entity_poly.pdbx_seq_one_letter_code
_entity_poly.pdbx_strand_id
1 'polypeptide(L)'
;MAVDEATKKQDELELYQIDDKAIVPFFKDHLDDLKKFVDAHKGQGLSLLELLKQFIRTYRLPFNMQRYMEVQRTFIQQTLRSQLENRQAAVSNWIQEHAGRHRDRMIQLQCLYLERVKGSLLPQVQELLERRIESLKAKESGHGEDSNKT
;
A
#
# COMPACT_ATOMS: atom_id res chain seq x y z
N MET A 1 -28.85 10.10 23.99
CA MET A 1 -28.49 9.64 22.62
C MET A 1 -26.96 9.51 22.50
N ALA A 2 -26.34 8.59 23.26
CA ALA A 2 -24.87 8.42 23.31
C ALA A 2 -24.37 7.16 22.57
N VAL A 3 -25.28 6.45 21.91
CA VAL A 3 -25.00 5.17 21.22
C VAL A 3 -24.56 5.41 19.77
N ASP A 4 -24.82 6.57 19.18
CA ASP A 4 -24.57 6.84 17.75
C ASP A 4 -23.11 7.16 17.39
N GLU A 5 -22.37 7.89 18.23
CA GLU A 5 -20.98 8.27 17.92
C GLU A 5 -19.98 7.15 18.16
N ALA A 6 -20.18 6.34 19.22
CA ALA A 6 -19.30 5.22 19.52
C ALA A 6 -19.42 4.11 18.47
N THR A 7 -20.65 3.81 18.03
CA THR A 7 -20.93 2.82 16.99
C THR A 7 -20.43 3.28 15.62
N LYS A 8 -20.60 4.56 15.25
CA LYS A 8 -19.98 5.12 14.03
C LYS A 8 -18.46 5.04 14.03
N LYS A 9 -17.81 5.34 15.16
CA LYS A 9 -16.35 5.22 15.29
C LYS A 9 -15.86 3.77 15.25
N GLN A 10 -16.64 2.83 15.80
CA GLN A 10 -16.38 1.40 15.71
C GLN A 10 -16.51 0.89 14.27
N ASP A 11 -17.59 1.25 13.57
CA ASP A 11 -17.80 0.90 12.15
C ASP A 11 -16.67 1.44 11.26
N GLU A 12 -16.24 2.69 11.48
CA GLU A 12 -15.09 3.28 10.78
C GLU A 12 -13.79 2.51 11.03
N LEU A 13 -13.58 1.95 12.22
CA LEU A 13 -12.38 1.18 12.57
C LEU A 13 -12.42 -0.25 12.03
N GLU A 14 -13.59 -0.90 11.99
CA GLU A 14 -13.78 -2.23 11.43
C GLU A 14 -13.62 -2.26 9.89
N LEU A 15 -13.95 -1.16 9.21
CA LEU A 15 -13.79 -1.02 7.76
C LEU A 15 -12.30 -1.03 7.31
N TYR A 16 -11.35 -0.64 8.16
CA TYR A 16 -9.93 -0.56 7.81
C TYR A 16 -9.08 -1.76 8.27
N GLN A 17 -9.69 -2.93 8.43
CA GLN A 17 -8.92 -4.14 8.67
C GLN A 17 -7.96 -4.40 7.51
N ILE A 18 -6.65 -4.33 7.81
CA ILE A 18 -5.60 -4.71 6.88
C ILE A 18 -5.63 -6.23 6.76
N ASP A 19 -5.69 -6.70 5.51
CA ASP A 19 -5.57 -8.12 5.20
C ASP A 19 -4.09 -8.48 5.04
N ASP A 20 -3.55 -9.27 5.99
CA ASP A 20 -2.17 -9.76 5.99
C ASP A 20 -1.80 -10.43 4.66
N LYS A 21 -2.77 -11.12 4.04
CA LYS A 21 -2.55 -11.84 2.79
C LYS A 21 -2.34 -10.92 1.60
N ALA A 22 -2.72 -9.64 1.70
CA ALA A 22 -2.53 -8.66 0.64
C ALA A 22 -1.16 -7.96 0.69
N ILE A 23 -0.44 -8.05 1.83
CA ILE A 23 0.80 -7.28 2.05
C ILE A 23 1.93 -7.77 1.14
N VAL A 24 2.18 -9.08 1.08
CA VAL A 24 3.24 -9.65 0.25
C VAL A 24 2.94 -9.51 -1.25
N PRO A 25 1.71 -9.81 -1.74
CA PRO A 25 1.33 -9.53 -3.12
C PRO A 25 1.56 -8.08 -3.52
N PHE A 26 1.20 -7.11 -2.66
CA PHE A 26 1.48 -5.70 -2.94
C PHE A 26 2.96 -5.44 -3.23
N PHE A 27 3.88 -5.91 -2.38
CA PHE A 27 5.31 -5.73 -2.63
C PHE A 27 5.81 -6.48 -3.86
N LYS A 28 5.20 -7.62 -4.19
CA LYS A 28 5.53 -8.38 -5.40
C LYS A 28 5.10 -7.63 -6.67
N ASP A 29 3.91 -7.06 -6.68
CA ASP A 29 3.36 -6.31 -7.81
C ASP A 29 4.12 -4.99 -8.04
N HIS A 30 4.73 -4.45 -6.97
CA HIS A 30 5.55 -3.24 -7.01
C HIS A 30 7.06 -3.51 -6.80
N LEU A 31 7.51 -4.73 -7.09
CA LEU A 31 8.87 -5.17 -6.75
C LEU A 31 9.98 -4.36 -7.43
N ASP A 32 9.76 -3.96 -8.68
CA ASP A 32 10.74 -3.16 -9.43
C ASP A 32 10.89 -1.75 -8.87
N ASP A 33 9.76 -1.12 -8.50
CA ASP A 33 9.76 0.20 -7.87
C ASP A 33 10.34 0.13 -6.46
N LEU A 34 9.99 -0.91 -5.70
CA LEU A 34 10.56 -1.17 -4.38
C LEU A 34 12.07 -1.36 -4.47
N LYS A 35 12.57 -2.16 -5.42
CA LYS A 35 14.00 -2.37 -5.61
C LYS A 35 14.71 -1.05 -5.93
N LYS A 36 14.20 -0.27 -6.88
CA LYS A 36 14.76 1.05 -7.21
C LYS A 36 14.79 1.96 -5.99
N PHE A 37 13.71 1.95 -5.20
CA PHE A 37 13.63 2.74 -3.97
C PHE A 37 14.70 2.31 -2.96
N VAL A 38 14.83 1.01 -2.68
CA VAL A 38 15.85 0.48 -1.76
C VAL A 38 17.25 0.81 -2.26
N ASP A 39 17.52 0.64 -3.55
CA ASP A 39 18.83 0.95 -4.15
C ASP A 39 19.16 2.45 -4.05
N ALA A 40 18.19 3.34 -4.27
CA ALA A 40 18.38 4.78 -4.15
C ALA A 40 18.63 5.26 -2.71
N HIS A 41 18.22 4.47 -1.71
CA HIS A 41 18.41 4.77 -0.29
C HIS A 41 19.52 3.91 0.35
N LYS A 42 20.31 3.20 -0.47
CA LYS A 42 21.50 2.48 0.02
C LYS A 42 22.47 3.46 0.68
N GLY A 43 23.04 3.02 1.81
CA GLY A 43 24.03 3.81 2.57
C GLY A 43 23.42 4.74 3.63
N GLN A 44 22.09 4.86 3.73
CA GLN A 44 21.44 5.66 4.77
C GLN A 44 21.40 4.98 6.15
N GLY A 45 21.88 3.73 6.26
CA GLY A 45 21.87 2.97 7.52
C GLY A 45 20.48 2.55 8.01
N LEU A 46 19.45 2.69 7.17
CA LEU A 46 18.07 2.32 7.51
C LEU A 46 17.87 0.81 7.43
N SER A 47 17.08 0.28 8.37
CA SER A 47 16.59 -1.10 8.32
C SER A 47 15.61 -1.30 7.16
N LEU A 48 15.47 -2.55 6.70
CA LEU A 48 14.49 -2.88 5.65
C LEU A 48 13.08 -2.44 6.04
N LEU A 49 12.67 -2.61 7.30
CA LEU A 49 11.36 -2.17 7.79
C LEU A 49 11.13 -0.67 7.62
N GLU A 50 12.13 0.15 7.91
CA GLU A 50 12.06 1.60 7.75
C GLU A 50 11.95 1.98 6.27
N LEU A 51 12.73 1.32 5.40
CA LEU A 51 12.63 1.49 3.96
C LEU A 51 11.24 1.12 3.42
N LEU A 52 10.64 0.01 3.87
CA LEU A 52 9.29 -0.37 3.48
C LEU A 52 8.24 0.65 3.91
N LYS A 53 8.36 1.20 5.12
CA LYS A 53 7.46 2.27 5.60
C LYS A 53 7.60 3.55 4.78
N GLN A 54 8.83 3.96 4.47
CA GLN A 54 9.08 5.12 3.62
C GLN A 54 8.55 4.88 2.20
N PHE A 55 8.78 3.70 1.64
CA PHE A 55 8.23 3.31 0.34
C PHE A 55 6.70 3.44 0.31
N ILE A 56 5.99 2.88 1.30
CA ILE A 56 4.52 2.97 1.39
C ILE A 56 4.05 4.43 1.51
N ARG A 57 4.74 5.25 2.29
CA ARG A 57 4.43 6.69 2.45
C ARG A 57 4.62 7.47 1.15
N THR A 58 5.63 7.11 0.35
CA THR A 58 5.91 7.73 -0.94
C THR A 58 4.93 7.25 -2.01
N TYR A 59 4.68 5.94 -2.08
CA TYR A 59 3.82 5.35 -3.10
C TYR A 59 2.33 5.62 -2.87
N ARG A 60 1.94 5.84 -1.60
CA ARG A 60 0.59 6.24 -1.17
C ARG A 60 -0.53 5.31 -1.68
N LEU A 61 -0.23 4.02 -1.84
CA LEU A 61 -1.21 3.01 -2.19
C LEU A 61 -1.56 2.09 -1.01
N PRO A 62 -2.86 1.82 -0.82
CA PRO A 62 -3.34 0.70 -0.03
C PRO A 62 -2.81 -0.66 -0.50
N PHE A 63 -2.51 -1.57 0.44
CA PHE A 63 -2.13 -2.96 0.15
C PHE A 63 -3.21 -3.72 -0.63
N ASN A 64 -4.48 -3.41 -0.35
CA ASN A 64 -5.62 -3.92 -1.10
C ASN A 64 -6.47 -2.75 -1.60
N MET A 65 -6.20 -2.33 -2.84
CA MET A 65 -6.93 -1.23 -3.47
C MET A 65 -8.41 -1.54 -3.67
N GLN A 66 -8.76 -2.79 -3.99
CA GLN A 66 -10.16 -3.18 -4.19
C GLN A 66 -10.96 -3.01 -2.90
N ARG A 67 -10.48 -3.59 -1.80
CA ARG A 67 -11.12 -3.45 -0.48
C ARG A 67 -11.18 -2.00 -0.03
N TYR A 68 -10.10 -1.23 -0.24
CA TYR A 68 -10.10 0.21 0.04
C TYR A 68 -11.22 0.94 -0.72
N MET A 69 -11.40 0.66 -2.02
CA MET A 69 -12.46 1.29 -2.81
C MET A 69 -13.87 0.84 -2.41
N GLU A 70 -14.06 -0.40 -1.98
CA GLU A 70 -15.33 -0.89 -1.45
C GLU A 70 -15.72 -0.16 -0.15
N VAL A 71 -14.75 0.04 0.74
CA VAL A 71 -14.91 0.83 1.97
C VAL A 71 -15.27 2.28 1.64
N GLN A 72 -14.52 2.93 0.74
CA GLN A 72 -14.81 4.29 0.29
C GLN A 72 -16.23 4.39 -0.29
N ARG A 73 -16.64 3.43 -1.13
CA ARG A 73 -17.98 3.39 -1.73
C ARG A 73 -19.07 3.28 -0.67
N THR A 74 -18.89 2.41 0.31
CA THR A 74 -19.85 2.21 1.40
C THR A 74 -19.99 3.49 2.23
N PHE A 75 -18.88 4.13 2.56
CA PHE A 75 -18.88 5.38 3.31
C PHE A 75 -19.58 6.52 2.56
N ILE A 76 -19.27 6.68 1.27
CA ILE A 76 -19.93 7.64 0.38
C ILE A 76 -21.45 7.38 0.35
N GLN A 77 -21.87 6.13 0.20
CA GLN A 77 -23.30 5.77 0.17
C GLN A 77 -24.01 6.06 1.48
N GLN A 78 -23.38 5.79 2.63
CA GLN A 78 -23.95 6.10 3.94
C GLN A 78 -24.05 7.61 4.18
N THR A 79 -23.02 8.36 3.79
CA THR A 79 -22.95 9.82 3.99
C THR A 79 -23.94 10.58 3.11
N LEU A 80 -24.14 10.11 1.87
CA LEU A 80 -24.98 10.79 0.87
C LEU A 80 -26.41 10.24 0.79
N ARG A 81 -26.84 9.37 1.71
CA ARG A 81 -28.16 8.74 1.70
C ARG A 81 -29.33 9.74 1.67
N SER A 82 -29.12 10.98 2.11
CA SER A 82 -30.12 12.05 2.16
C SER A 82 -30.06 13.08 1.02
N GLN A 83 -29.07 13.03 0.12
CA GLN A 83 -28.89 14.00 -0.98
C GLN A 83 -29.18 13.37 -2.34
N LEU A 84 -30.48 13.25 -2.68
CA LEU A 84 -30.95 12.58 -3.90
C LEU A 84 -30.83 13.45 -5.17
N GLU A 85 -30.99 14.77 -5.07
CA GLU A 85 -31.17 15.62 -6.26
C GLU A 85 -29.86 15.94 -7.02
N ASN A 86 -28.67 15.68 -6.45
CA ASN A 86 -27.42 15.93 -7.16
C ASN A 86 -26.27 15.01 -6.72
N ARG A 87 -26.54 13.70 -6.74
CA ARG A 87 -25.65 12.66 -6.21
C ARG A 87 -24.22 12.71 -6.79
N GLN A 88 -24.05 12.99 -8.08
CA GLN A 88 -22.71 13.07 -8.69
C GLN A 88 -21.89 14.25 -8.16
N ALA A 89 -22.49 15.44 -8.05
CA ALA A 89 -21.82 16.62 -7.51
C ALA A 89 -21.47 16.42 -6.03
N ALA A 90 -22.37 15.83 -5.25
CA ALA A 90 -22.14 15.53 -3.84
C ALA A 90 -21.02 14.49 -3.63
N VAL A 91 -20.93 13.45 -4.47
CA VAL A 91 -19.82 12.49 -4.48
C VAL A 91 -18.50 13.18 -4.82
N SER A 92 -18.49 14.04 -5.84
CA SER A 92 -17.28 14.77 -6.24
C SER A 92 -16.73 15.65 -5.12
N ASN A 93 -17.60 16.45 -4.48
CA ASN A 93 -17.22 17.30 -3.36
C ASN A 93 -16.72 16.46 -2.18
N TRP A 94 -17.39 15.36 -1.87
CA TRP A 94 -16.97 14.45 -0.81
C TRP A 94 -15.58 13.86 -1.09
N ILE A 95 -15.31 13.40 -2.32
CA ILE A 95 -13.99 12.87 -2.70
C ILE A 95 -12.92 13.94 -2.53
N GLN A 96 -13.18 15.18 -2.97
CA GLN A 96 -12.26 16.29 -2.83
C GLN A 96 -11.95 16.63 -1.36
N GLU A 97 -12.95 16.56 -0.47
CA GLU A 97 -12.81 16.94 0.93
C GLU A 97 -12.28 15.83 1.86
N HIS A 98 -12.53 14.57 1.52
CA HIS A 98 -12.31 13.45 2.44
C HIS A 98 -11.34 12.39 1.94
N ALA A 99 -11.25 12.13 0.63
CA ALA A 99 -10.45 11.00 0.12
C ALA A 99 -8.96 11.11 0.45
N GLY A 100 -8.41 12.34 0.48
CA GLY A 100 -7.02 12.58 0.89
C GLY A 100 -6.76 12.17 2.34
N ARG A 101 -7.62 12.61 3.26
CA ARG A 101 -7.53 12.28 4.70
C ARG A 101 -7.71 10.79 4.96
N HIS A 102 -8.67 10.14 4.27
CA HIS A 102 -8.86 8.70 4.39
C HIS A 102 -7.65 7.92 3.88
N ARG A 103 -7.06 8.35 2.76
CA ARG A 103 -5.83 7.74 2.23
C ARG A 103 -4.68 7.91 3.22
N ASP A 104 -4.45 9.11 3.75
CA ASP A 104 -3.38 9.36 4.73
C ASP A 104 -3.52 8.48 5.97
N ARG A 105 -4.74 8.35 6.50
CA ARG A 105 -5.05 7.46 7.62
C ARG A 105 -4.74 6.00 7.27
N MET A 106 -5.13 5.55 6.08
CA MET A 106 -4.85 4.18 5.61
C MET A 106 -3.34 3.93 5.53
N ILE A 107 -2.57 4.86 4.94
CA ILE A 107 -1.11 4.74 4.81
C ILE A 107 -0.43 4.71 6.19
N GLN A 108 -0.89 5.51 7.14
CA GLN A 108 -0.40 5.47 8.52
C GLN A 108 -0.69 4.13 9.19
N LEU A 109 -1.92 3.61 9.05
CA LEU A 109 -2.29 2.31 9.59
C LEU A 109 -1.44 1.19 8.99
N GLN A 110 -1.17 1.21 7.69
CA GLN A 110 -0.28 0.24 7.05
C GLN A 110 1.12 0.26 7.65
N CYS A 111 1.69 1.46 7.87
CA CYS A 111 3.00 1.59 8.49
C CYS A 111 3.01 1.04 9.93
N LEU A 112 1.97 1.31 10.71
CA LEU A 112 1.85 0.76 12.07
C LEU A 112 1.68 -0.75 12.04
N TYR A 113 0.91 -1.27 11.09
CA TYR A 113 0.65 -2.69 10.96
C TYR A 113 1.91 -3.47 10.56
N LEU A 114 2.78 -2.90 9.73
CA LEU A 114 4.08 -3.50 9.41
C LEU A 114 4.90 -3.83 10.67
N GLU A 115 4.85 -3.02 11.71
CA GLU A 115 5.56 -3.32 12.97
C GLU A 115 5.04 -4.58 13.65
N ARG A 116 3.73 -4.83 13.53
CA ARG A 116 3.07 -6.01 14.12
C ARG A 116 3.45 -7.30 13.39
N VAL A 117 3.58 -7.23 12.06
CA VAL A 117 3.81 -8.41 11.21
C VAL A 117 5.26 -8.58 10.73
N LYS A 118 6.18 -7.68 11.14
CA LYS A 118 7.58 -7.66 10.64
C LYS A 118 8.30 -9.00 10.77
N GLY A 119 8.03 -9.78 11.81
CA GLY A 119 8.72 -11.05 12.06
C GLY A 119 8.51 -12.07 10.94
N SER A 120 7.31 -12.14 10.37
CA SER A 120 7.01 -13.03 9.23
C SER A 120 7.16 -12.32 7.88
N LEU A 121 6.94 -11.00 7.84
CA LEU A 121 6.96 -10.24 6.59
C LEU A 121 8.37 -9.97 6.06
N LEU A 122 9.30 -9.53 6.91
CA LEU A 122 10.62 -9.08 6.46
C LEU A 122 11.39 -10.18 5.72
N PRO A 123 11.43 -11.45 6.18
CA PRO A 123 12.08 -12.52 5.44
C PRO A 123 11.51 -12.72 4.04
N GLN A 124 10.18 -12.65 3.88
CA GLN A 124 9.52 -12.83 2.59
C GLN A 124 9.85 -11.70 1.61
N VAL A 125 9.83 -10.45 2.07
CA VAL A 125 10.16 -9.30 1.23
C VAL A 125 11.64 -9.28 0.86
N GLN A 126 12.51 -9.69 1.79
CA GLN A 126 13.94 -9.83 1.52
C GLN A 126 14.19 -10.89 0.43
N GLU A 127 13.56 -12.05 0.53
CA GLU A 127 13.65 -13.11 -0.49
C GLU A 127 13.17 -12.63 -1.87
N LEU A 128 12.10 -11.84 -1.94
CA LEU A 128 11.63 -11.23 -3.19
C LEU A 128 12.70 -10.33 -3.83
N LEU A 129 13.35 -9.49 -3.01
CA LEU A 129 14.39 -8.57 -3.47
C LEU A 129 15.65 -9.32 -3.93
N GLU A 130 16.08 -10.33 -3.18
CA GLU A 130 17.25 -11.16 -3.51
C GLU A 130 17.04 -11.90 -4.83
N ARG A 131 15.90 -12.59 -5.00
CA ARG A 131 15.54 -13.26 -6.27
C ARG A 131 15.53 -12.29 -7.44
N ARG A 132 15.05 -11.06 -7.23
CA ARG A 132 15.04 -10.04 -8.28
C ARG A 132 16.46 -9.61 -8.66
N ILE A 133 17.35 -9.46 -7.68
CA ILE A 133 18.77 -9.13 -7.91
C ILE A 133 19.45 -10.25 -8.69
N GLU A 134 19.25 -11.52 -8.31
CA GLU A 134 19.81 -12.68 -9.01
C GLU A 134 19.34 -12.74 -10.47
N SER A 135 18.03 -12.54 -10.70
CA SER A 135 17.46 -12.51 -12.05
C SER A 135 18.07 -11.42 -12.93
N LEU A 136 18.37 -10.24 -12.37
CA LEU A 136 19.00 -9.14 -13.11
C LEU A 136 20.46 -9.45 -13.42
N LYS A 137 21.23 -9.98 -12.44
CA LYS A 137 22.63 -10.41 -12.66
C LYS A 137 22.73 -11.50 -13.73
N ALA A 138 21.83 -12.47 -13.73
CA ALA A 138 21.80 -13.53 -14.74
C ALA A 138 21.57 -12.98 -16.15
N LYS A 139 20.72 -11.95 -16.30
CA LYS A 139 20.49 -11.27 -17.58
C LYS A 139 21.72 -10.48 -18.05
N GLU A 140 22.42 -9.82 -17.15
CA GLU A 140 23.66 -9.09 -17.47
C GLU A 140 24.80 -10.05 -17.88
N SER A 141 24.86 -11.22 -17.24
CA SER A 141 25.86 -12.26 -17.54
C SER A 141 25.60 -12.97 -18.88
N GLY A 142 24.34 -13.11 -19.29
CA GLY A 142 23.94 -13.77 -20.54
C GLY A 142 23.99 -12.90 -21.80
N HIS A 143 24.35 -11.61 -21.70
CA HIS A 143 24.56 -10.71 -22.85
C HIS A 143 26.05 -10.50 -23.20
N GLY A 144 26.96 -11.24 -22.55
CA GLY A 144 28.41 -11.13 -22.77
C GLY A 144 29.04 -12.13 -23.75
N GLU A 145 28.31 -13.12 -24.27
CA GLU A 145 28.92 -14.23 -25.05
C GLU A 145 28.64 -14.22 -26.57
N ASP A 146 27.84 -13.30 -27.11
CA ASP A 146 27.48 -13.26 -28.55
C ASP A 146 28.11 -12.09 -29.34
N SER A 147 29.35 -11.69 -29.01
CA SER A 147 30.09 -10.68 -29.79
C SER A 147 31.53 -11.07 -30.11
N ASN A 148 31.78 -12.36 -30.30
CA ASN A 148 33.02 -12.78 -30.95
C ASN A 148 32.87 -14.11 -31.70
N LYS A 149 32.10 -14.10 -32.79
CA LYS A 149 32.26 -15.10 -33.86
C LYS A 149 32.16 -14.45 -35.23
N THR A 150 33.34 -14.40 -35.87
CA THR A 150 33.63 -14.25 -37.31
C THR A 150 33.48 -12.88 -37.95
#